data_AF-A0A2V5ZK32-F1
#
_entry.id   AF-A0A2V5ZK32-F1
#
_cell.length_a   1.000
_cell.length_b   1.000
_cell.length_c   1.000
_cell.angle_alpha   90.00
_cell.angle_beta   90.00
_cell.angle_gamma   90.00
#
_symmetry.space_group_name_H-M   'P 1'
#
loop_
_entity.id
_entity.type
_entity.pdbx_description
1 polymer ?
#
loop_
_entity_poly.entity_id
_entity_poly.type
_entity_poly.pdbx_seq_one_letter_code
_entity_poly.pdbx_strand_id
1 'polypeptide(L)'
;RLTKWLPKLSNPVRIGEHDQTAFGLGLMFDYARTTKNEAFARLVRDSSKKFFLADKNCPLNYEPSGEDFLSPCLGEADVMRRVLPQKEFASWLKGFMPQIPVTENPDWLRVAISPDPSDPKLAHLDGLNLSRAWMLEGILSALPDDDPRRPALQAAADAQRHAGLAAVTGEHYEGGHWLGSFAVYLTTQRGIPAAESSPSPQSSP
;
A
#
# COMPACT_ATOMS: atom_id res chain seq x y z
N ARG A 1 -18.52 15.32 7.55
CA ARG A 1 -19.21 14.23 6.80
C ARG A 1 -18.68 12.85 7.19
N LEU A 2 -17.37 12.58 7.02
CA LEU A 2 -16.75 11.27 7.29
C LEU A 2 -16.98 10.75 8.71
N THR A 3 -16.86 11.61 9.73
CA THR A 3 -17.12 11.24 11.15
C THR A 3 -18.54 10.73 11.43
N LYS A 4 -19.52 11.07 10.59
CA LYS A 4 -20.91 10.60 10.68
C LYS A 4 -21.19 9.40 9.76
N TRP A 5 -20.45 9.27 8.66
CA TRP A 5 -20.67 8.27 7.64
C TRP A 5 -19.90 6.97 7.92
N LEU A 6 -18.61 7.06 8.27
CA LEU A 6 -17.75 5.90 8.47
C LEU A 6 -18.27 4.92 9.55
N PRO A 7 -18.83 5.39 10.69
CA PRO A 7 -19.46 4.47 11.66
C PRO A 7 -20.64 3.66 11.10
N LYS A 8 -21.30 4.15 10.05
CA LYS A 8 -22.45 3.48 9.42
C LYS A 8 -22.04 2.48 8.34
N LEU A 9 -20.79 2.53 7.87
CA LEU A 9 -20.29 1.60 6.87
C LEU A 9 -20.18 0.20 7.48
N SER A 10 -20.97 -0.73 6.96
CA SER A 10 -21.04 -2.11 7.46
C SER A 10 -19.86 -2.95 6.96
N ASN A 11 -19.53 -2.83 5.68
CA ASN A 11 -18.49 -3.60 5.00
C ASN A 11 -17.56 -2.67 4.22
N PRO A 12 -16.26 -3.00 4.12
CA PRO A 12 -15.36 -2.28 3.24
C PRO A 12 -15.58 -2.72 1.78
N VAL A 13 -15.30 -1.81 0.85
CA VAL A 13 -15.18 -2.08 -0.58
C VAL A 13 -13.73 -2.50 -0.87
N ARG A 14 -13.56 -3.67 -1.49
CA ARG A 14 -12.26 -4.34 -1.70
C ARG A 14 -11.82 -4.41 -3.16
N ILE A 15 -12.44 -3.66 -4.07
CA ILE A 15 -12.04 -3.68 -5.48
C ILE A 15 -10.72 -2.92 -5.68
N GLY A 16 -10.05 -3.13 -6.81
CA GLY A 16 -8.80 -2.45 -7.15
C GLY A 16 -8.99 -1.06 -7.79
N GLU A 17 -10.14 -0.43 -7.53
CA GLU A 17 -10.53 0.86 -8.11
C GLU A 17 -10.74 1.98 -7.06
N HIS A 18 -11.24 3.12 -7.50
CA HIS A 18 -11.31 4.40 -6.78
C HIS A 18 -12.04 4.38 -5.44
N ASP A 19 -13.06 3.54 -5.30
CA ASP A 19 -13.86 3.44 -4.07
C ASP A 19 -13.29 2.43 -3.06
N GLN A 20 -12.08 1.90 -3.31
CA GLN A 20 -11.41 1.00 -2.39
C GLN A 20 -11.28 1.62 -0.99
N THR A 21 -11.88 0.94 -0.02
CA THR A 21 -11.98 1.45 1.34
C THR A 21 -10.62 1.48 2.04
N ALA A 22 -9.74 0.50 1.80
CA ALA A 22 -8.44 0.43 2.45
C ALA A 22 -7.54 1.63 2.08
N PHE A 23 -7.39 1.91 0.78
CA PHE A 23 -6.67 3.08 0.29
C PHE A 23 -7.22 4.40 0.85
N GLY A 24 -8.54 4.60 0.79
CA GLY A 24 -9.18 5.80 1.34
C GLY A 24 -8.92 5.99 2.84
N LEU A 25 -9.01 4.92 3.63
CA LEU A 25 -8.72 4.96 5.07
C LEU A 25 -7.24 5.25 5.35
N GLY A 26 -6.31 4.72 4.54
CA GLY A 26 -4.89 5.05 4.64
C GLY A 26 -4.63 6.55 4.50
N LEU A 27 -5.17 7.17 3.45
CA LEU A 27 -5.04 8.61 3.21
C LEU A 27 -5.69 9.45 4.32
N MET A 28 -6.87 9.05 4.80
CA MET A 28 -7.54 9.71 5.92
C MET A 28 -6.73 9.64 7.21
N PHE A 29 -6.06 8.50 7.46
CA PHE A 29 -5.23 8.32 8.65
C PHE A 29 -3.97 9.19 8.59
N ASP A 30 -3.29 9.24 7.44
CA ASP A 30 -2.11 10.09 7.24
C ASP A 30 -2.48 11.56 7.44
N TYR A 31 -3.59 12.02 6.84
CA TYR A 31 -4.13 13.36 7.08
C TYR A 31 -4.38 13.64 8.58
N ALA A 32 -5.05 12.72 9.28
CA ALA A 32 -5.39 12.89 10.69
C ALA A 32 -4.14 13.04 11.56
N ARG A 33 -3.10 12.24 11.30
CA ARG A 33 -1.81 12.35 12.01
C ARG A 33 -1.08 13.64 11.69
N THR A 34 -0.98 14.02 10.42
CA THR A 34 -0.29 15.25 10.01
C THR A 34 -0.96 16.51 10.60
N THR A 35 -2.29 16.51 10.68
CA THR A 35 -3.05 17.64 11.25
C THR A 35 -3.28 17.54 12.76
N LYS A 36 -2.73 16.51 13.42
CA LYS A 36 -2.89 16.23 14.86
C LYS A 36 -4.36 16.11 15.29
N ASN A 37 -5.21 15.61 14.39
CA ASN A 37 -6.62 15.34 14.66
C ASN A 37 -6.80 13.96 15.29
N GLU A 38 -6.49 13.87 16.58
CA GLU A 38 -6.48 12.62 17.34
C GLU A 38 -7.84 11.89 17.36
N ALA A 39 -8.94 12.64 17.44
CA ALA A 39 -10.27 12.04 17.43
C ALA A 39 -10.58 11.36 16.08
N PHE A 40 -10.19 12.00 14.97
CA PHE A 40 -10.38 11.42 13.65
C PHE A 40 -9.41 10.25 13.39
N ALA A 41 -8.16 10.35 13.83
CA ALA A 41 -7.18 9.26 13.74
C ALA A 41 -7.68 8.00 14.47
N ARG A 42 -8.24 8.16 15.68
CA ARG A 42 -8.87 7.04 16.42
C ARG A 42 -10.03 6.42 15.64
N LEU A 43 -10.94 7.24 15.11
CA LEU A 43 -12.07 6.73 14.33
C LEU A 43 -11.61 5.92 13.11
N VAL A 44 -10.64 6.44 12.35
CA VAL A 44 -10.10 5.75 11.17
C VAL A 44 -9.42 4.45 11.57
N ARG A 45 -8.55 4.48 12.59
CA ARG A 45 -7.87 3.29 13.13
C ARG A 45 -8.85 2.20 13.54
N ASP A 46 -9.87 2.57 14.32
CA ASP A 46 -10.84 1.62 14.86
C ASP A 46 -11.72 1.04 13.73
N SER A 47 -12.02 1.84 12.69
CA SER A 47 -12.72 1.38 11.49
C SER A 47 -11.86 0.42 10.65
N SER A 48 -10.57 0.73 10.43
CA SER A 48 -9.65 -0.18 9.73
C SER A 48 -9.54 -1.52 10.46
N LYS A 49 -9.40 -1.50 11.80
CA LYS A 49 -9.38 -2.74 12.60
C LYS A 49 -10.70 -3.50 12.52
N LYS A 50 -11.85 -2.81 12.58
CA LYS A 50 -13.18 -3.44 12.40
C LYS A 50 -13.27 -4.20 11.07
N PHE A 51 -12.73 -3.62 10.00
CA PHE A 51 -12.88 -4.17 8.65
C PHE A 51 -11.88 -5.28 8.32
N PHE A 52 -10.62 -5.16 8.76
CA PHE A 52 -9.53 -5.96 8.21
C PHE A 52 -8.76 -6.79 9.25
N LEU A 53 -8.93 -6.54 10.56
CA LEU A 53 -8.12 -7.22 11.58
C LEU A 53 -8.35 -8.76 11.60
N ALA A 54 -9.55 -9.20 11.26
CA ALA A 54 -9.91 -10.62 11.25
C ALA A 54 -9.59 -11.32 9.91
N ASP A 55 -9.23 -10.56 8.87
CA ASP A 55 -8.99 -11.10 7.54
C ASP A 55 -7.72 -11.98 7.50
N LYS A 56 -7.79 -13.04 6.69
CA LYS A 56 -6.75 -14.06 6.54
C LYS A 56 -6.72 -14.56 5.11
N ASN A 57 -5.58 -15.07 4.65
CA ASN A 57 -5.44 -15.69 3.33
C ASN A 57 -5.99 -14.81 2.19
N CYS A 58 -5.53 -13.56 2.10
CA CYS A 58 -5.99 -12.64 1.07
C CYS A 58 -5.85 -13.28 -0.33
N PRO A 59 -6.89 -13.21 -1.19
CA PRO A 59 -6.94 -13.93 -2.47
C PRO A 59 -6.09 -13.23 -3.55
N LEU A 60 -4.77 -13.20 -3.34
CA LEU A 60 -3.82 -12.53 -4.24
C LEU A 60 -3.85 -13.10 -5.66
N ASN A 61 -4.23 -14.38 -5.81
CA ASN A 61 -4.38 -15.04 -7.11
C ASN A 61 -5.54 -14.50 -7.96
N TYR A 62 -6.42 -13.67 -7.40
CA TYR A 62 -7.46 -12.97 -8.16
C TYR A 62 -6.96 -11.63 -8.72
N GLU A 63 -5.76 -11.20 -8.36
CA GLU A 63 -5.18 -9.95 -8.85
C GLU A 63 -4.20 -10.16 -10.02
N PRO A 64 -4.11 -9.21 -10.96
CA PRO A 64 -4.98 -8.05 -11.12
C PRO A 64 -6.33 -8.41 -11.78
N SER A 65 -7.38 -7.66 -11.43
CA SER A 65 -8.58 -7.52 -12.27
C SER A 65 -8.28 -6.62 -13.48
N GLY A 66 -9.13 -6.65 -14.50
CA GLY A 66 -8.84 -6.02 -15.80
C GLY A 66 -8.61 -4.51 -15.78
N GLU A 67 -9.07 -3.80 -14.74
CA GLU A 67 -9.00 -2.34 -14.61
C GLU A 67 -8.44 -1.91 -13.25
N ASP A 68 -7.73 -2.80 -12.54
CA ASP A 68 -7.16 -2.47 -11.24
C ASP A 68 -6.06 -1.42 -11.40
N PHE A 69 -6.12 -0.35 -10.59
CA PHE A 69 -4.98 0.54 -10.33
C PHE A 69 -4.54 0.51 -8.86
N LEU A 70 -5.27 -0.21 -8.00
CA LEU A 70 -4.90 -0.53 -6.62
C LEU A 70 -4.95 -2.05 -6.42
N SER A 71 -4.08 -2.57 -5.56
CA SER A 71 -4.16 -3.97 -5.13
C SER A 71 -5.11 -4.10 -3.94
N PRO A 72 -6.17 -4.93 -4.01
CA PRO A 72 -6.99 -5.28 -2.85
C PRO A 72 -6.17 -5.76 -1.64
N CYS A 73 -5.27 -6.72 -1.83
CA CYS A 73 -4.47 -7.29 -0.75
C CYS A 73 -3.44 -6.31 -0.19
N LEU A 74 -2.67 -5.65 -1.06
CA LEU A 74 -1.65 -4.72 -0.59
C LEU A 74 -2.26 -3.45 0.00
N GLY A 75 -3.43 -3.01 -0.48
CA GLY A 75 -4.17 -1.88 0.11
C GLY A 75 -4.60 -2.17 1.55
N GLU A 76 -5.09 -3.38 1.83
CA GLU A 76 -5.41 -3.81 3.20
C GLU A 76 -4.16 -3.90 4.08
N ALA A 77 -3.08 -4.51 3.59
CA ALA A 77 -1.83 -4.57 4.33
C ALA A 77 -1.24 -3.16 4.61
N ASP A 78 -1.35 -2.25 3.65
CA ASP A 78 -0.83 -0.87 3.76
C ASP A 78 -1.67 0.02 4.70
N VAL A 79 -2.99 -0.16 4.81
CA VAL A 79 -3.74 0.50 5.89
C VAL A 79 -3.44 -0.15 7.24
N MET A 80 -3.29 -1.48 7.29
CA MET A 80 -3.05 -2.20 8.55
C MET A 80 -1.68 -1.90 9.16
N ARG A 81 -0.63 -1.71 8.35
CA ARG A 81 0.69 -1.26 8.84
C ARG A 81 0.68 0.12 9.47
N ARG A 82 -0.29 0.98 9.13
CA ARG A 82 -0.45 2.31 9.74
C ARG A 82 -1.09 2.26 11.13
N VAL A 83 -1.98 1.29 11.36
CA VAL A 83 -2.89 1.26 12.52
C VAL A 83 -2.52 0.23 13.59
N LEU A 84 -1.62 -0.70 13.25
CA LEU A 84 -1.08 -1.71 14.16
C LEU A 84 0.34 -1.35 14.62
N PRO A 85 0.70 -1.65 15.88
CA PRO A 85 2.10 -1.69 16.31
C PRO A 85 2.92 -2.68 15.48
N GLN A 86 4.22 -2.40 15.27
CA GLN A 86 5.11 -3.17 14.41
C GLN A 86 5.04 -4.69 14.62
N LYS A 87 5.12 -5.15 15.88
CA LYS A 87 5.07 -6.59 16.22
C LYS A 87 3.70 -7.22 15.90
N GLU A 88 2.61 -6.49 16.16
CA GLU A 88 1.26 -6.95 15.83
C GLU A 88 1.06 -7.02 14.32
N PHE A 89 1.54 -6.01 13.58
CA PHE A 89 1.48 -5.98 12.13
C PHE A 89 2.25 -7.15 11.50
N ALA A 90 3.49 -7.39 11.91
CA ALA A 90 4.31 -8.47 11.36
C ALA A 90 3.65 -9.86 11.55
N SER A 91 3.05 -10.09 12.73
CA SER A 91 2.29 -11.31 13.04
C SER A 91 1.00 -11.40 12.23
N TRP A 92 0.22 -10.32 12.16
CA TRP A 92 -1.01 -10.25 11.38
C TRP A 92 -0.75 -10.50 9.89
N LEU A 93 0.28 -9.86 9.31
CA LEU A 93 0.66 -10.01 7.91
C LEU A 93 0.99 -11.47 7.56
N LYS A 94 1.55 -12.24 8.51
CA LYS A 94 1.85 -13.66 8.29
C LYS A 94 0.58 -14.49 8.08
N GLY A 95 -0.50 -14.18 8.80
CA GLY A 95 -1.80 -14.83 8.62
C GLY A 95 -2.62 -14.26 7.47
N PHE A 96 -2.47 -12.97 7.19
CA PHE A 96 -3.18 -12.28 6.12
C PHE A 96 -2.62 -12.60 4.73
N MET A 97 -1.30 -12.58 4.56
CA MET A 97 -0.62 -12.88 3.30
C MET A 97 0.43 -13.99 3.49
N PRO A 98 0.01 -15.24 3.73
CA PRO A 98 0.93 -16.37 3.87
C PRO A 98 1.71 -16.68 2.58
N GLN A 99 1.26 -16.17 1.43
CA GLN A 99 1.92 -16.34 0.14
C GLN A 99 3.21 -15.52 -0.06
N ILE A 100 3.53 -14.57 0.83
CA ILE A 100 4.79 -13.81 0.71
C ILE A 100 5.97 -14.77 0.98
N PRO A 101 6.86 -15.01 0.00
CA PRO A 101 7.98 -15.91 0.19
C PRO A 101 9.09 -15.28 1.04
N VAL A 102 10.07 -16.09 1.42
CA VAL A 102 11.29 -15.64 2.11
C VAL A 102 12.51 -15.59 1.18
N THR A 103 12.32 -15.99 -0.08
CA THR A 103 13.35 -15.95 -1.12
C THR A 103 13.23 -14.65 -1.92
N GLU A 104 14.37 -14.07 -2.28
CA GLU A 104 14.46 -12.89 -3.14
C GLU A 104 14.10 -13.23 -4.60
N ASN A 105 12.82 -13.48 -4.85
CA ASN A 105 12.24 -13.70 -6.16
C ASN A 105 11.01 -12.79 -6.27
N PRO A 106 10.89 -11.89 -7.26
CA PRO A 106 9.71 -11.03 -7.41
C PRO A 106 8.50 -11.73 -8.05
N ASP A 107 8.65 -12.94 -8.62
CA ASP A 107 7.62 -13.61 -9.43
C ASP A 107 6.36 -14.01 -8.66
N TRP A 108 6.40 -14.01 -7.31
CA TRP A 108 5.20 -14.20 -6.50
C TRP A 108 4.21 -13.05 -6.64
N LEU A 109 4.66 -11.87 -7.11
CA LEU A 109 3.82 -10.72 -7.44
C LEU A 109 4.28 -10.09 -8.75
N ARG A 110 3.80 -10.66 -9.86
CA ARG A 110 4.14 -10.23 -11.22
C ARG A 110 3.69 -8.78 -11.48
N VAL A 111 4.50 -8.05 -12.24
CA VAL A 111 4.13 -6.71 -12.75
C VAL A 111 2.96 -6.83 -13.72
N ALA A 112 2.06 -5.85 -13.67
CA ALA A 112 0.98 -5.72 -14.62
C ALA A 112 1.47 -5.00 -15.88
N ILE A 113 0.86 -5.31 -17.03
CA ILE A 113 1.15 -4.67 -18.31
C ILE A 113 -0.19 -4.25 -18.90
N SER A 114 -0.37 -2.95 -19.18
CA SER A 114 -1.56 -2.50 -19.90
C SER A 114 -1.59 -3.06 -21.33
N PRO A 115 -2.67 -3.72 -21.75
CA PRO A 115 -2.82 -4.16 -23.15
C PRO A 115 -3.08 -2.99 -24.10
N ASP A 116 -3.55 -1.84 -23.59
CA ASP A 116 -3.76 -0.60 -24.34
C ASP A 116 -3.59 0.62 -23.41
N PRO A 117 -2.39 1.25 -23.40
CA PRO A 117 -2.12 2.43 -22.57
C PRO A 117 -2.90 3.70 -22.97
N SER A 118 -3.56 3.69 -24.14
CA SER A 118 -4.40 4.82 -24.59
C SER A 118 -5.83 4.74 -24.08
N ASP A 119 -6.29 3.55 -23.68
CA ASP A 119 -7.59 3.39 -23.04
C ASP A 119 -7.49 3.81 -21.56
N PRO A 120 -8.36 4.71 -21.08
CA PRO A 120 -8.26 5.28 -19.73
C PRO A 120 -8.45 4.25 -18.62
N LYS A 121 -9.18 3.15 -18.87
CA LYS A 121 -9.38 2.07 -17.90
C LYS A 121 -8.28 1.04 -17.97
N LEU A 122 -7.77 0.70 -19.15
CA LEU A 122 -6.69 -0.27 -19.28
C LEU A 122 -5.33 0.32 -18.82
N ALA A 123 -5.12 1.62 -19.00
CA ALA A 123 -3.98 2.36 -18.45
C ALA A 123 -3.89 2.28 -16.90
N HIS A 124 -4.98 1.91 -16.20
CA HIS A 124 -4.94 1.63 -14.76
C HIS A 124 -3.86 0.63 -14.37
N LEU A 125 -3.64 -0.39 -15.20
CA LEU A 125 -2.68 -1.46 -14.93
C LEU A 125 -1.23 -0.96 -14.85
N ASP A 126 -0.90 0.11 -15.57
CA ASP A 126 0.43 0.73 -15.45
C ASP A 126 0.58 1.46 -14.11
N GLY A 127 -0.47 2.15 -13.65
CA GLY A 127 -0.48 2.79 -12.34
C GLY A 127 -0.64 1.82 -11.17
N LEU A 128 -1.18 0.62 -11.41
CA LEU A 128 -1.18 -0.46 -10.43
C LEU A 128 0.24 -0.80 -9.99
N ASN A 129 1.20 -0.81 -10.91
CA ASN A 129 2.60 -1.08 -10.56
C ASN A 129 3.15 0.01 -9.61
N LEU A 130 2.83 1.28 -9.85
CA LEU A 130 3.22 2.39 -8.96
C LEU A 130 2.58 2.27 -7.57
N SER A 131 1.27 1.99 -7.52
CA SER A 131 0.56 1.87 -6.23
C SER A 131 1.02 0.65 -5.45
N ARG A 132 1.26 -0.49 -6.10
CA ARG A 132 1.85 -1.69 -5.50
C ARG A 132 3.24 -1.41 -4.96
N ALA A 133 4.11 -0.76 -5.73
CA ALA A 133 5.45 -0.40 -5.26
C ALA A 133 5.38 0.47 -3.99
N TRP A 134 4.53 1.50 -3.99
CA TRP A 134 4.36 2.39 -2.84
C TRP A 134 3.83 1.65 -1.60
N MET A 135 2.84 0.77 -1.77
CA MET A 135 2.30 -0.04 -0.69
C MET A 135 3.32 -1.06 -0.16
N LEU A 136 4.11 -1.70 -1.03
CA LEU A 136 5.16 -2.64 -0.65
C LEU A 136 6.27 -1.95 0.16
N GLU A 137 6.72 -0.75 -0.25
CA GLU A 137 7.64 0.06 0.53
C GLU A 137 7.06 0.44 1.90
N GLY A 138 5.76 0.77 1.94
CA GLY A 138 5.03 1.00 3.18
C GLY A 138 5.01 -0.23 4.11
N ILE A 139 4.74 -1.41 3.56
CA ILE A 139 4.75 -2.69 4.29
C ILE A 139 6.15 -3.00 4.83
N LEU A 140 7.18 -2.87 3.98
CA LEU A 140 8.59 -3.08 4.37
C LEU A 140 8.99 -2.19 5.55
N SER A 141 8.60 -0.91 5.51
CA SER A 141 8.93 0.05 6.57
C SER A 141 8.36 -0.32 7.95
N ALA A 142 7.32 -1.16 7.99
CA ALA A 142 6.64 -1.58 9.20
C ALA A 142 7.01 -3.00 9.66
N LEU A 143 7.94 -3.68 8.98
CA LEU A 143 8.47 -4.96 9.43
C LEU A 143 9.70 -4.76 10.33
N PRO A 144 9.98 -5.67 11.29
CA PRO A 144 11.28 -5.78 11.94
C PRO A 144 12.40 -5.96 10.93
N ASP A 145 13.61 -5.48 11.22
CA ASP A 145 14.75 -5.56 10.29
C ASP A 145 15.19 -6.99 9.98
N ASP A 146 14.92 -7.93 10.88
CA ASP A 146 15.21 -9.36 10.77
C ASP A 146 14.02 -10.18 10.20
N ASP A 147 12.95 -9.54 9.73
CA ASP A 147 11.81 -10.27 9.15
C ASP A 147 12.22 -10.97 7.84
N PRO A 148 12.05 -12.30 7.73
CA PRO A 148 12.56 -13.07 6.60
C PRO A 148 11.85 -12.78 5.27
N ARG A 149 10.71 -12.07 5.29
CA ARG A 149 9.97 -11.70 4.08
C ARG A 149 10.53 -10.45 3.39
N ARG A 150 11.40 -9.68 4.06
CA ARG A 150 11.92 -8.42 3.52
C ARG A 150 12.59 -8.56 2.15
N PRO A 151 13.45 -9.57 1.88
CA PRO A 151 14.09 -9.70 0.56
C PRO A 151 13.05 -9.89 -0.57
N ALA A 152 12.04 -10.73 -0.35
CA ALA A 152 10.98 -10.96 -1.33
C ALA A 152 10.12 -9.71 -1.59
N LEU A 153 9.78 -8.98 -0.52
CA LEU A 153 9.00 -7.74 -0.61
C LEU A 153 9.81 -6.64 -1.29
N GLN A 154 11.11 -6.54 -1.03
CA GLN A 154 12.00 -5.56 -1.66
C GLN A 154 12.13 -5.84 -3.16
N ALA A 155 12.43 -7.08 -3.54
CA ALA A 155 12.52 -7.46 -4.95
C ALA A 155 11.21 -7.18 -5.72
N ALA A 156 10.06 -7.48 -5.12
CA ALA A 156 8.77 -7.15 -5.70
C ALA A 156 8.56 -5.62 -5.80
N ALA A 157 8.89 -4.86 -4.75
CA ALA A 157 8.77 -3.40 -4.76
C ALA A 157 9.60 -2.77 -5.89
N ASP A 158 10.85 -3.24 -6.07
CA ASP A 158 11.76 -2.74 -7.10
C ASP A 158 11.28 -3.07 -8.51
N ALA A 159 10.78 -4.29 -8.74
CA ALA A 159 10.21 -4.68 -10.03
C ALA A 159 8.98 -3.82 -10.40
N GLN A 160 8.08 -3.63 -9.44
CA GLN A 160 6.86 -2.83 -9.61
C GLN A 160 7.20 -1.33 -9.83
N ARG A 161 8.16 -0.80 -9.06
CA ARG A 161 8.68 0.57 -9.20
C ARG A 161 9.27 0.79 -10.59
N HIS A 162 10.13 -0.13 -11.06
CA HIS A 162 10.77 -0.01 -12.36
C HIS A 162 9.73 0.00 -13.50
N ALA A 163 8.81 -0.97 -13.51
CA ALA A 163 7.76 -1.05 -14.52
C ALA A 163 6.83 0.17 -14.49
N GLY A 164 6.36 0.55 -13.30
CA GLY A 164 5.44 1.68 -13.14
C GLY A 164 6.05 3.01 -13.56
N LEU A 165 7.31 3.29 -13.21
CA LEU A 165 7.99 4.53 -13.60
C LEU A 165 8.30 4.57 -15.10
N ALA A 166 8.64 3.42 -15.71
CA ALA A 166 8.88 3.34 -17.15
C ALA A 166 7.62 3.67 -17.98
N ALA A 167 6.43 3.43 -17.43
CA ALA A 167 5.16 3.74 -18.07
C ALA A 167 4.75 5.23 -17.97
N VAL A 168 5.43 6.03 -17.14
CA VAL A 168 5.15 7.48 -17.01
C VAL A 168 5.91 8.26 -18.09
N THR A 169 5.53 8.08 -19.35
CA THR A 169 6.21 8.69 -20.51
C THR A 169 5.62 10.04 -20.92
N GLY A 170 4.41 10.37 -20.47
CA GLY A 170 3.69 11.59 -20.84
C GLY A 170 3.09 11.57 -22.26
N GLU A 171 3.22 10.46 -22.99
CA GLU A 171 2.75 10.31 -24.38
C GLU A 171 1.23 10.11 -24.50
N HIS A 172 0.58 9.64 -23.42
CA HIS A 172 -0.87 9.44 -23.35
C HIS A 172 -1.45 10.24 -22.18
N TYR A 173 -2.34 11.20 -22.48
CA TYR A 173 -2.95 12.10 -21.50
C TYR A 173 -3.83 11.33 -20.49
N GLU A 174 -4.48 10.28 -21.00
CA GLU A 174 -5.46 9.42 -20.34
C GLU A 174 -4.85 8.67 -19.14
N GLY A 175 -3.57 8.26 -19.24
CA GLY A 175 -2.78 7.77 -18.10
C GLY A 175 -2.06 8.89 -17.35
N GLY A 176 -1.42 9.82 -18.05
CA GLY A 176 -0.46 10.77 -17.47
C GLY A 176 -1.01 11.67 -16.35
N HIS A 177 -2.28 12.08 -16.43
CA HIS A 177 -2.83 13.07 -15.48
C HIS A 177 -3.03 12.52 -14.05
N TRP A 178 -3.26 11.21 -13.88
CA TRP A 178 -3.40 10.59 -12.55
C TRP A 178 -2.18 9.75 -12.17
N LEU A 179 -1.47 9.14 -13.14
CA LEU A 179 -0.22 8.41 -12.89
C LEU A 179 0.82 9.27 -12.15
N GLY A 180 0.89 10.57 -12.48
CA GLY A 180 1.74 11.52 -11.79
C GLY A 180 1.49 11.60 -10.27
N SER A 181 0.24 11.41 -9.81
CA SER A 181 -0.08 11.42 -8.38
C SER A 181 0.52 10.22 -7.66
N PHE A 182 0.45 9.02 -8.26
CA PHE A 182 1.06 7.81 -7.70
C PHE A 182 2.57 7.84 -7.79
N ALA A 183 3.13 8.38 -8.88
CA ALA A 183 4.56 8.63 -8.99
C ALA A 183 5.03 9.57 -7.86
N VAL A 184 4.27 10.61 -7.50
CA VAL A 184 4.59 11.47 -6.35
C VAL A 184 4.53 10.70 -5.04
N TYR A 185 3.47 9.92 -4.77
CA TYR A 185 3.39 9.09 -3.56
C TYR A 185 4.62 8.17 -3.41
N LEU A 186 4.99 7.49 -4.50
CA LEU A 186 6.12 6.56 -4.55
C LEU A 186 7.48 7.26 -4.40
N THR A 187 7.73 8.31 -5.17
CA THR A 187 9.05 8.98 -5.20
C THR A 187 9.31 9.85 -3.98
N THR A 188 8.26 10.28 -3.28
CA THR A 188 8.39 11.08 -2.04
C THR A 188 8.19 10.26 -0.77
N GLN A 189 7.94 8.95 -0.89
CA GLN A 189 7.63 8.06 0.24
C GLN A 189 6.49 8.61 1.12
N ARG A 190 5.51 9.29 0.50
CA ARG A 190 4.48 10.01 1.27
C ARG A 190 3.66 9.03 2.11
N GLY A 191 3.48 9.34 3.38
CA GLY A 191 2.77 8.47 4.33
C GLY A 191 3.64 7.34 4.92
N ILE A 192 4.93 7.30 4.59
CA ILE A 192 5.93 6.41 5.20
C ILE A 192 6.78 7.26 6.16
N PRO A 193 6.88 6.92 7.47
CA PRO A 193 7.76 7.63 8.39
C PRO A 193 9.23 7.51 7.94
N ALA A 194 10.00 8.60 8.05
CA ALA A 194 11.44 8.50 7.90
C ALA A 194 12.01 7.56 8.97
N ALA A 195 13.01 6.75 8.61
CA ALA A 195 13.73 5.95 9.59
C ALA A 195 14.30 6.87 10.67
N GLU A 196 13.97 6.62 11.94
CA GLU A 196 14.60 7.36 13.04
C GLU A 196 16.10 7.05 12.99
N SER A 197 16.91 8.06 12.69
CA SER A 197 18.36 7.95 12.81
C SER A 197 18.67 7.62 14.26
N SER A 198 19.18 6.42 14.52
CA SER A 198 19.66 6.04 15.85
C SER A 198 20.72 7.05 16.29
N PRO A 199 20.68 7.56 17.54
CA PRO A 199 21.70 8.49 18.01
C PRO A 199 23.05 7.79 18.02
N SER A 200 24.05 8.42 17.39
CA SER A 200 25.45 7.97 17.44
C SER A 200 25.86 7.76 18.90
N PRO A 201 26.54 6.64 19.25
CA PRO A 201 27.03 6.45 20.59
C PRO A 201 28.01 7.59 20.91
N GLN A 202 27.65 8.41 21.90
CA GLN A 202 28.54 9.42 22.45
C GLN A 202 29.77 8.69 23.00
N SER A 203 30.93 8.93 22.39
CA SER A 203 32.22 8.61 22.98
C SER A 203 32.33 9.37 24.30
N SER A 204 32.27 8.63 25.41
CA SER A 204 32.56 9.14 26.74
C SER A 204 34.07 9.39 26.90
N PRO A 205 34.47 10.35 27.76
CA PRO A 205 35.74 11.08 27.70
C PRO A 205 36.99 10.23 27.96
#